data_AF-A0AA45BEJ3-F1
#
_entry.id   AF-A0AA45BEJ3-F1
#
_cell.length_a   1.000
_cell.length_b   1.000
_cell.length_c   1.000
_cell.angle_alpha   90.00
_cell.angle_beta   90.00
_cell.angle_gamma   90.00
#
_symmetry.space_group_name_H-M   'P 1'
#
loop_
_entity.id
_entity.type
_entity.pdbx_description
1 polymer ?
#
loop_
_entity_poly.entity_id
_entity_poly.type
_entity_poly.pdbx_seq_one_letter_code
_entity_poly.pdbx_strand_id
1 'polypeptide(L)'
;MPVGAFDHNAQRAWEHFQVQRGIDRYRRTLVRDKEDGTTTSRNLGEVQHGQRIASELIGPMVAAVTAKQAEYADKLEDPNTKRIADATAVFGALDAETIAACSVLTALANPVDAGWTGVRVSCAARLRHELEYQEWMRAERDAEKHRKEHAIDGINMFKLMLRRNKGGIDKRVFDKWSKKTQTLVKLDWTHEQKVHIGSAVMALLVESNGWFEVKEQRDEGSKFPKLVFGMTESALALTDSLQHTCELQRPFLAPMICEPQDFCAQM
;
A
#
# COMPACT_ATOMS: atom_id res chain seq x y z
N MET A 1 -43.16 -1.55 -27.12
CA MET A 1 -43.01 -1.33 -28.56
C MET A 1 -41.70 -1.97 -29.00
N PRO A 2 -41.63 -2.67 -30.13
CA PRO A 2 -40.37 -3.18 -30.65
C PRO A 2 -39.43 -2.01 -30.97
N VAL A 3 -38.17 -2.11 -30.55
CA VAL A 3 -37.15 -1.08 -30.73
C VAL A 3 -36.52 -1.29 -32.12
N GLY A 4 -36.59 -0.29 -32.99
CA GLY A 4 -36.09 -0.37 -34.36
C GLY A 4 -34.68 0.21 -34.53
N ALA A 5 -34.05 -0.05 -35.68
CA ALA A 5 -32.69 0.40 -35.99
C ALA A 5 -32.47 1.93 -36.01
N PHE A 6 -33.55 2.72 -35.98
CA PHE A 6 -33.52 4.20 -35.97
C PHE A 6 -33.98 4.79 -34.63
N ASP A 7 -34.13 3.98 -33.58
CA ASP A 7 -34.56 4.46 -32.27
C ASP A 7 -33.38 5.05 -31.48
N HIS A 8 -32.98 6.26 -31.86
CA HIS A 8 -31.91 7.00 -31.20
C HIS A 8 -32.21 7.33 -29.73
N ASN A 9 -33.49 7.44 -29.35
CA ASN A 9 -33.88 7.68 -27.96
C ASN A 9 -33.63 6.42 -27.11
N ALA A 10 -33.98 5.24 -27.63
CA ALA A 10 -33.64 3.99 -26.99
C ALA A 10 -32.11 3.77 -26.93
N GLN A 11 -31.37 4.13 -27.98
CA GLN A 11 -29.89 4.08 -27.96
C GLN A 11 -29.30 4.97 -26.85
N ARG A 12 -29.76 6.23 -26.72
CA ARG A 12 -29.27 7.12 -25.64
C ARG A 12 -29.59 6.56 -24.25
N ALA A 13 -30.82 6.08 -24.04
CA ALA A 13 -31.19 5.45 -22.77
C ALA A 13 -30.33 4.21 -22.49
N TRP A 14 -29.97 3.46 -23.54
CA TRP A 14 -29.09 2.31 -23.45
C TRP A 14 -27.65 2.70 -23.09
N GLU A 15 -27.11 3.75 -23.68
CA GLU A 15 -25.79 4.31 -23.32
C GLU A 15 -25.75 4.84 -21.88
N HIS A 16 -26.82 5.51 -21.43
CA HIS A 16 -26.93 5.91 -20.02
C HIS A 16 -26.96 4.71 -19.08
N PHE A 17 -27.69 3.64 -19.44
CA PHE A 17 -27.68 2.39 -18.69
C PHE A 17 -26.28 1.74 -18.65
N GLN A 18 -25.54 1.77 -19.76
CA GLN A 18 -24.16 1.29 -19.85
C GLN A 18 -23.22 2.05 -18.91
N VAL A 19 -23.34 3.38 -18.84
CA VAL A 19 -22.58 4.22 -17.89
C VAL A 19 -22.95 3.85 -16.45
N GLN A 20 -24.24 3.80 -16.11
CA GLN A 20 -24.70 3.47 -14.76
C GLN A 20 -24.22 2.08 -14.32
N ARG A 21 -24.31 1.08 -15.20
CA ARG A 21 -23.83 -0.28 -14.93
C ARG A 21 -22.30 -0.32 -14.73
N GLY A 22 -21.57 0.55 -15.43
CA GLY A 22 -20.15 0.78 -15.22
C GLY A 22 -19.84 1.31 -13.82
N ILE A 23 -20.56 2.34 -13.39
CA ILE A 23 -20.48 2.93 -12.05
C ILE A 23 -20.79 1.88 -10.98
N ASP A 24 -21.88 1.13 -11.13
CA ASP A 24 -22.28 0.10 -10.17
C ASP A 24 -21.21 -1.00 -10.06
N ARG A 25 -20.62 -1.41 -11.19
CA ARG A 25 -19.51 -2.36 -11.21
C ARG A 25 -18.30 -1.81 -10.47
N TYR A 26 -17.94 -0.54 -10.69
CA TYR A 26 -16.82 0.09 -10.00
C TYR A 26 -17.08 0.19 -8.49
N ARG A 27 -18.26 0.65 -8.05
CA ARG A 27 -18.62 0.74 -6.63
C ARG A 27 -18.57 -0.61 -5.92
N ARG A 28 -18.96 -1.70 -6.59
CA ARG A 28 -18.77 -3.07 -6.07
C ARG A 28 -17.30 -3.43 -5.84
N THR A 29 -16.37 -2.83 -6.58
CA THR A 29 -14.93 -3.04 -6.33
C THR A 29 -14.40 -2.30 -5.11
N LEU A 30 -15.11 -1.26 -4.64
CA LEU A 30 -14.74 -0.50 -3.44
C LEU A 30 -15.08 -1.22 -2.14
N VAL A 31 -15.92 -2.26 -2.22
CA VAL A 31 -16.38 -3.02 -1.07
C VAL A 31 -15.90 -4.46 -1.10
N ARG A 32 -15.94 -5.11 0.06
CA ARG A 32 -15.65 -6.52 0.25
C ARG A 32 -16.75 -7.14 1.08
N ASP A 33 -17.38 -8.15 0.48
CA ASP A 33 -18.37 -8.98 1.15
C ASP A 33 -17.65 -10.07 1.95
N LYS A 34 -18.04 -10.22 3.21
CA LYS A 34 -17.58 -11.27 4.10
C LYS A 34 -18.51 -12.48 4.02
N GLU A 35 -18.01 -13.64 4.47
CA GLU A 35 -18.76 -14.90 4.52
C GLU A 35 -20.01 -14.81 5.43
N ASP A 36 -20.01 -13.89 6.39
CA ASP A 36 -21.13 -13.59 7.29
C ASP A 36 -22.21 -12.69 6.67
N GLY A 37 -22.05 -12.30 5.40
CA GLY A 37 -22.98 -11.41 4.69
C GLY A 37 -22.80 -9.92 4.99
N THR A 38 -21.80 -9.53 5.79
CA THR A 38 -21.48 -8.12 6.03
C THR A 38 -20.58 -7.55 4.93
N THR A 39 -20.82 -6.29 4.57
CA THR A 39 -20.01 -5.56 3.58
C THR A 39 -19.10 -4.58 4.29
N THR A 40 -17.82 -4.58 3.92
CA THR A 40 -16.82 -3.65 4.45
C THR A 40 -16.17 -2.85 3.33
N SER A 41 -15.88 -1.58 3.56
CA SER A 41 -15.11 -0.76 2.62
C SER A 41 -13.69 -1.31 2.50
N ARG A 42 -13.13 -1.31 1.29
CA ARG A 42 -11.72 -1.62 1.08
C ARG A 42 -10.85 -0.43 1.46
N ASN A 43 -9.63 -0.73 1.86
CA ASN A 43 -8.64 0.29 2.17
C ASN A 43 -8.28 1.09 0.91
N LEU A 44 -7.94 2.37 1.06
CA LEU A 44 -7.56 3.24 -0.07
C LEU A 44 -6.37 2.64 -0.83
N GLY A 45 -5.39 2.04 -0.13
CA GLY A 45 -4.26 1.35 -0.77
C GLY A 45 -4.62 0.12 -1.62
N GLU A 46 -5.85 -0.40 -1.54
CA GLU A 46 -6.31 -1.59 -2.29
C GLU A 46 -7.18 -1.24 -3.50
N VAL A 47 -7.61 0.02 -3.63
CA VAL A 47 -8.48 0.51 -4.70
C VAL A 47 -7.70 1.31 -5.73
N GLN A 48 -8.20 1.36 -6.97
CA GLN A 48 -7.45 1.89 -8.10
C GLN A 48 -7.07 3.37 -7.94
N HIS A 49 -7.99 4.22 -7.45
CA HIS A 49 -7.69 5.64 -7.25
C HIS A 49 -6.62 5.83 -6.16
N GLY A 50 -6.62 5.01 -5.10
CA GLY A 50 -5.55 5.03 -4.11
C GLY A 50 -4.22 4.47 -4.62
N GLN A 51 -4.21 3.53 -5.57
CA GLN A 51 -2.98 3.11 -6.26
C GLN A 51 -2.38 4.22 -7.12
N ARG A 52 -3.23 5.04 -7.75
CA ARG A 52 -2.78 6.23 -8.48
C ARG A 52 -2.13 7.23 -7.52
N ILE A 53 -2.78 7.53 -6.39
CA ILE A 53 -2.21 8.36 -5.33
C ILE A 53 -0.87 7.78 -4.86
N ALA A 54 -0.81 6.47 -4.59
CA ALA A 54 0.43 5.81 -4.17
C ALA A 54 1.58 6.05 -5.17
N SER A 55 1.32 5.95 -6.47
CA SER A 55 2.33 6.16 -7.50
C SER A 55 2.90 7.58 -7.53
N GLU A 56 2.09 8.58 -7.16
CA GLU A 56 2.51 9.98 -7.06
C GLU A 56 3.31 10.23 -5.77
N LEU A 57 2.96 9.55 -4.67
CA LEU A 57 3.59 9.72 -3.36
C LEU A 57 4.92 8.97 -3.17
N ILE A 58 5.11 7.84 -3.87
CA ILE A 58 6.30 7.01 -3.72
C ILE A 58 7.54 7.77 -4.21
N GLY A 59 7.46 8.47 -5.34
CA GLY A 59 8.61 9.18 -5.93
C GLY A 59 9.28 10.18 -4.97
N PRO A 60 8.56 11.18 -4.45
CA PRO A 60 9.15 12.14 -3.51
C PRO A 60 9.58 11.49 -2.19
N MET A 61 8.84 10.47 -1.71
CA MET A 61 9.24 9.72 -0.52
C MET A 61 10.56 8.94 -0.73
N VAL A 62 10.78 8.35 -1.92
CA VAL A 62 12.07 7.70 -2.25
C VAL A 62 13.21 8.72 -2.22
N ALA A 63 13.00 9.92 -2.76
CA ALA A 63 14.02 10.98 -2.71
C ALA A 63 14.35 11.38 -1.25
N ALA A 64 13.32 11.55 -0.41
CA ALA A 64 13.49 11.88 1.01
C ALA A 64 14.21 10.78 1.79
N VAL A 65 13.85 9.52 1.56
CA VAL A 65 14.52 8.36 2.20
C VAL A 65 15.96 8.25 1.72
N THR A 66 16.23 8.44 0.43
CA THR A 66 17.60 8.39 -0.12
C THR A 66 18.50 9.45 0.50
N ALA A 67 17.99 10.68 0.65
CA ALA A 67 18.70 11.74 1.36
C ALA A 67 18.97 11.35 2.84
N LYS A 68 17.99 10.72 3.49
CA LYS A 68 18.16 10.25 4.87
C LYS A 68 19.15 9.10 4.99
N GLN A 69 19.21 8.22 4.00
CA GLN A 69 20.18 7.12 3.93
C GLN A 69 21.60 7.65 3.78
N ALA A 70 21.81 8.68 2.95
CA ALA A 70 23.09 9.36 2.83
C ALA A 70 23.50 9.99 4.18
N GLU A 71 22.61 10.76 4.82
CA GLU A 71 22.87 11.34 6.15
C GLU A 71 23.20 10.26 7.20
N TYR A 72 22.54 9.10 7.13
CA TYR A 72 22.80 7.98 8.01
C TYR A 72 24.16 7.33 7.75
N ALA A 73 24.55 7.17 6.48
CA ALA A 73 25.85 6.65 6.09
C ALA A 73 26.99 7.59 6.53
N ASP A 74 26.85 8.89 6.30
CA ASP A 74 27.85 9.89 6.71
C ASP A 74 28.10 9.85 8.23
N LYS A 75 27.03 9.66 9.02
CA LYS A 75 27.13 9.51 10.49
C LYS A 75 27.79 8.21 10.92
N LEU A 76 27.68 7.14 10.15
CA LEU A 76 28.36 5.87 10.43
C LEU A 76 29.86 5.97 10.15
N GLU A 77 30.25 6.76 9.15
CA GLU A 77 31.64 6.96 8.77
C GLU A 77 32.36 7.98 9.65
N ASP A 78 31.65 8.96 10.23
CA ASP A 78 32.23 9.98 11.11
C ASP A 78 32.76 9.39 12.43
N PRO A 79 34.09 9.40 12.66
CA PRO A 79 34.69 8.89 13.90
C PRO A 79 34.28 9.66 15.16
N ASN A 80 33.74 10.88 15.02
CA ASN A 80 33.29 11.71 16.14
C ASN A 80 31.85 11.40 16.59
N THR A 81 31.10 10.64 15.80
CA THR A 81 29.71 10.29 16.11
C THR A 81 29.69 9.23 17.21
N LYS A 82 29.42 9.67 18.45
CA LYS A 82 29.45 8.79 19.64
C LYS A 82 28.28 7.81 19.73
N ARG A 83 27.11 8.16 19.18
CA ARG A 83 25.90 7.33 19.23
C ARG A 83 24.97 7.68 18.08
N ILE A 84 24.52 6.64 17.39
CA ILE A 84 23.45 6.71 16.39
C ILE A 84 22.20 6.10 17.02
N ALA A 85 21.04 6.72 16.79
CA ALA A 85 19.80 6.21 17.36
C ALA A 85 19.39 4.91 16.66
N ASP A 86 19.10 3.85 17.42
CA ASP A 86 18.70 2.54 16.88
C ASP A 86 17.53 2.63 15.89
N ALA A 87 16.63 3.59 16.09
CA ALA A 87 15.48 3.83 15.21
C ALA A 87 15.87 4.21 13.78
N THR A 88 17.08 4.73 13.57
CA THR A 88 17.61 5.09 12.24
C THR A 88 18.29 3.93 11.53
N ALA A 89 18.54 2.80 12.21
CA ALA A 89 19.15 1.62 11.60
C ALA A 89 18.34 1.04 10.44
N VAL A 90 17.03 1.27 10.42
CA VAL A 90 16.15 0.82 9.32
C VAL A 90 16.57 1.40 7.96
N PHE A 91 17.16 2.60 7.94
CA PHE A 91 17.62 3.25 6.72
C PHE A 91 18.84 2.53 6.11
N GLY A 92 19.66 1.85 6.93
CA GLY A 92 20.74 1.01 6.41
C GLY A 92 20.32 -0.42 6.04
N ALA A 93 19.14 -0.87 6.51
CA ALA A 93 18.73 -2.27 6.40
C ALA A 93 17.85 -2.57 5.17
N LEU A 94 17.07 -1.59 4.71
CA LEU A 94 16.16 -1.70 3.56
C LEU A 94 16.50 -0.65 2.51
N ASP A 95 16.16 -0.95 1.26
CA ASP A 95 16.25 -0.02 0.14
C ASP A 95 15.20 1.10 0.25
N ALA A 96 15.50 2.25 -0.37
CA ALA A 96 14.64 3.43 -0.29
C ALA A 96 13.24 3.18 -0.87
N GLU A 97 13.14 2.41 -1.97
CA GLU A 97 11.87 2.07 -2.61
C GLU A 97 10.97 1.27 -1.69
N THR A 98 11.52 0.26 -1.03
CA THR A 98 10.80 -0.56 -0.05
C THR A 98 10.31 0.24 1.15
N ILE A 99 11.16 1.11 1.73
CA ILE A 99 10.77 1.98 2.84
C ILE A 99 9.66 2.94 2.41
N ALA A 100 9.80 3.56 1.24
CA ALA A 100 8.81 4.47 0.67
C ALA A 100 7.47 3.75 0.44
N ALA A 101 7.47 2.61 -0.25
CA ALA A 101 6.26 1.82 -0.48
C ALA A 101 5.58 1.41 0.83
N CYS A 102 6.34 0.92 1.82
CA CYS A 102 5.79 0.54 3.13
C CYS A 102 5.15 1.71 3.86
N SER A 103 5.79 2.89 3.85
CA SER A 103 5.29 4.09 4.51
C SER A 103 4.02 4.62 3.83
N VAL A 104 4.04 4.78 2.49
CA VAL A 104 2.90 5.27 1.69
C VAL A 104 1.70 4.34 1.82
N LEU A 105 1.90 3.02 1.68
CA LEU A 105 0.81 2.05 1.86
C LEU A 105 0.28 2.03 3.29
N THR A 106 1.08 2.41 4.30
CA THR A 106 0.60 2.49 5.69
C THR A 106 -0.24 3.75 5.88
N ALA A 107 0.19 4.86 5.28
CA ALA A 107 -0.58 6.10 5.28
C ALA A 107 -1.92 5.96 4.56
N LEU A 108 -1.94 5.34 3.37
CA LEU A 108 -3.16 5.07 2.62
C LEU A 108 -4.09 4.05 3.30
N ALA A 109 -3.59 3.24 4.24
CA ALA A 109 -4.47 2.41 5.07
C ALA A 109 -5.17 3.21 6.18
N ASN A 110 -4.75 4.45 6.44
CA ASN A 110 -5.27 5.35 7.47
C ASN A 110 -5.57 6.74 6.87
N PRO A 111 -6.48 6.84 5.88
CA PRO A 111 -6.74 8.11 5.19
C PRO A 111 -7.48 9.13 6.07
N VAL A 112 -8.28 8.64 7.03
CA VAL A 112 -9.01 9.45 8.01
C VAL A 112 -8.29 9.39 9.34
N ASP A 113 -8.39 10.48 10.10
CA ASP A 113 -7.94 10.68 11.47
C ASP A 113 -7.77 9.38 12.28
N ALA A 114 -6.53 8.93 12.39
CA ALA A 114 -6.11 7.75 13.13
C ALA A 114 -5.08 8.12 14.21
N GLY A 115 -5.09 7.42 15.34
CA GLY A 115 -4.14 7.67 16.42
C GLY A 115 -2.68 7.51 15.97
N TRP A 116 -1.87 8.56 16.14
CA TRP A 116 -0.52 8.63 15.57
C TRP A 116 0.40 7.49 16.02
N THR A 117 0.31 7.09 17.29
CA THR A 117 1.06 5.94 17.82
C THR A 117 0.72 4.64 17.10
N GLY A 118 -0.56 4.41 16.78
CA GLY A 118 -1.00 3.22 16.05
C GLY A 118 -0.46 3.18 14.63
N VAL A 119 -0.44 4.33 13.94
CA VAL A 119 0.12 4.45 12.58
C VAL A 119 1.63 4.17 12.57
N ARG A 120 2.38 4.75 13.51
CA ARG A 120 3.84 4.49 13.66
C ARG A 120 4.14 3.01 13.88
N VAL A 121 3.41 2.38 14.82
CA VAL A 121 3.57 0.95 15.11
C VAL A 121 3.23 0.09 13.90
N SER A 122 2.19 0.45 13.15
CA SER A 122 1.79 -0.25 11.93
C SER A 122 2.84 -0.14 10.83
N CYS A 123 3.43 1.05 10.65
CA CYS A 123 4.51 1.28 9.69
C CYS A 123 5.73 0.42 10.04
N ALA A 124 6.19 0.48 11.29
CA ALA A 124 7.32 -0.33 11.75
C ALA A 124 7.03 -1.84 11.63
N ALA A 125 5.81 -2.28 11.94
CA ALA A 125 5.44 -3.69 11.79
C ALA A 125 5.52 -4.16 10.32
N ARG A 126 5.16 -3.29 9.37
CA ARG A 126 5.27 -3.56 7.93
C ARG A 126 6.72 -3.61 7.47
N LEU A 127 7.55 -2.64 7.87
CA LEU A 127 8.99 -2.64 7.59
C LEU A 127 9.69 -3.89 8.13
N ARG A 128 9.37 -4.26 9.38
CA ARG A 128 9.89 -5.48 10.01
C ARG A 128 9.54 -6.74 9.23
N HIS A 129 8.28 -6.86 8.80
CA HIS A 129 7.82 -8.01 8.02
C HIS A 129 8.55 -8.11 6.67
N GLU A 130 8.80 -6.97 6.02
CA GLU A 130 9.54 -6.95 4.77
C GLU A 130 11.02 -7.34 4.98
N LEU A 131 11.64 -6.88 6.06
CA LEU A 131 12.99 -7.29 6.42
C LEU A 131 13.07 -8.80 6.69
N GLU A 132 12.13 -9.36 7.47
CA GLU A 132 12.03 -10.81 7.69
C GLU A 132 11.84 -11.59 6.38
N TYR A 133 11.06 -11.02 5.44
CA TYR A 133 10.84 -11.62 4.13
C TYR A 133 12.12 -11.65 3.29
N GLN A 134 12.85 -10.54 3.21
CA GLN A 134 14.11 -10.45 2.48
C GLN A 134 15.21 -11.32 3.10
N GLU A 135 15.31 -11.36 4.43
CA GLU A 135 16.27 -12.20 5.14
C GLU A 135 16.00 -13.69 4.89
N TRP A 136 14.73 -14.13 4.95
CA TRP A 136 14.40 -15.52 4.65
C TRP A 136 14.74 -15.89 3.21
N MET A 137 14.43 -15.01 2.26
CA MET A 137 14.78 -15.21 0.86
C MET A 137 16.30 -15.39 0.68
N ARG A 138 17.11 -14.56 1.34
CA ARG A 138 18.58 -14.65 1.31
C ARG A 138 19.09 -15.94 1.96
N ALA A 139 18.61 -16.25 3.17
CA ALA A 139 19.01 -17.44 3.92
C ALA A 139 18.71 -18.75 3.16
N GLU A 140 17.52 -18.86 2.54
CA GLU A 140 17.19 -20.04 1.73
C GLU A 140 17.98 -20.12 0.43
N ARG A 141 18.34 -18.97 -0.17
CA ARG A 141 19.21 -18.94 -1.35
C ARG A 141 20.61 -19.43 -1.02
N ASP A 142 21.17 -19.02 0.11
CA ASP A 142 22.51 -19.45 0.52
C ASP A 142 22.52 -20.91 1.00
N ALA A 143 21.47 -21.34 1.72
CA ALA A 143 21.27 -22.76 2.04
C ALA A 143 21.12 -23.62 0.77
N GLU A 144 20.45 -23.13 -0.28
CA GLU A 144 20.34 -23.82 -1.56
C GLU A 144 21.70 -23.93 -2.27
N LYS A 145 22.55 -22.89 -2.24
CA LYS A 145 23.92 -22.97 -2.79
C LYS A 145 24.74 -24.02 -2.05
N HIS A 146 24.77 -23.96 -0.72
CA HIS A 146 25.48 -24.93 0.11
C HIS A 146 25.00 -26.36 -0.14
N ARG A 147 23.68 -26.58 -0.28
CA ARG A 147 23.13 -27.89 -0.64
C ARG A 147 23.64 -28.39 -2.00
N LYS A 148 23.69 -27.52 -3.01
CA LYS A 148 24.21 -27.87 -4.34
C LYS A 148 25.71 -28.17 -4.33
N GLU A 149 26.50 -27.39 -3.62
CA GLU A 149 27.95 -27.56 -3.51
C GLU A 149 28.32 -28.86 -2.78
N HIS A 150 27.56 -29.23 -1.75
CA HIS A 150 27.80 -30.44 -0.96
C HIS A 150 26.97 -31.65 -1.39
N ALA A 151 26.26 -31.57 -2.53
CA ALA A 151 25.35 -32.61 -3.03
C ALA A 151 24.35 -33.13 -1.96
N ILE A 152 23.91 -32.23 -1.08
CA ILE A 152 22.93 -32.53 -0.03
C ILE A 152 21.53 -32.31 -0.60
N ASP A 153 20.68 -33.32 -0.50
CA ASP A 153 19.29 -33.21 -0.91
C ASP A 153 18.50 -32.28 0.03
N GLY A 154 17.71 -31.38 -0.54
CA GLY A 154 16.87 -30.49 0.25
C GLY A 154 16.04 -29.52 -0.57
N ILE A 155 14.87 -29.16 -0.02
CA ILE A 155 13.88 -28.34 -0.70
C ILE A 155 14.03 -26.89 -0.24
N ASN A 156 14.07 -25.96 -1.19
CA ASN A 156 13.95 -24.53 -0.89
C ASN A 156 12.50 -24.22 -0.48
N MET A 157 12.27 -24.04 0.82
CA MET A 157 10.95 -23.85 1.39
C MET A 157 10.31 -22.53 0.97
N PHE A 158 11.12 -21.50 0.75
CA PHE A 158 10.66 -20.19 0.28
C PHE A 158 10.12 -20.27 -1.16
N LYS A 159 10.84 -20.94 -2.07
CA LYS A 159 10.35 -21.20 -3.45
C LYS A 159 9.09 -22.06 -3.45
N LEU A 160 9.01 -23.05 -2.56
CA LEU A 160 7.82 -23.90 -2.43
C LEU A 160 6.60 -23.10 -1.97
N MET A 161 6.78 -22.17 -1.01
CA MET A 161 5.74 -21.23 -0.58
C MET A 161 5.25 -20.38 -1.76
N LEU A 162 6.16 -19.77 -2.53
CA LEU A 162 5.80 -18.95 -3.69
C LEU A 162 4.99 -19.74 -4.72
N ARG A 163 5.47 -20.94 -5.08
CA ARG A 163 4.81 -21.80 -6.07
C ARG A 163 3.41 -22.24 -5.61
N ARG A 164 3.26 -22.61 -4.33
CA ARG A 164 1.99 -23.13 -3.81
C ARG A 164 0.93 -22.06 -3.63
N ASN A 165 1.32 -20.80 -3.43
CA ASN A 165 0.40 -19.68 -3.27
C ASN A 165 0.30 -18.79 -4.53
N LYS A 166 0.84 -19.24 -5.68
CA LYS A 166 0.81 -18.50 -6.96
C LYS A 166 1.36 -17.07 -6.84
N GLY A 167 2.37 -16.87 -5.99
CA GLY A 167 2.97 -15.56 -5.69
C GLY A 167 2.17 -14.64 -4.76
N GLY A 168 0.91 -14.97 -4.43
CA GLY A 168 0.12 -14.23 -3.45
C GLY A 168 0.52 -14.57 -2.02
N ILE A 169 1.36 -13.76 -1.40
CA ILE A 169 1.82 -13.97 -0.02
C ILE A 169 1.27 -12.85 0.85
N ASP A 170 0.34 -13.20 1.73
CA ASP A 170 -0.04 -12.35 2.85
C ASP A 170 0.77 -12.73 4.11
N LYS A 171 0.67 -11.89 5.14
CA LYS A 171 1.34 -12.13 6.43
C LYS A 171 0.96 -13.49 7.04
N ARG A 172 -0.30 -13.92 6.90
CA ARG A 172 -0.78 -15.18 7.50
C ARG A 172 -0.14 -16.39 6.84
N VAL A 173 -0.03 -16.36 5.51
CA VAL A 173 0.67 -17.36 4.70
C VAL A 173 2.14 -17.35 5.09
N PHE A 174 2.78 -16.17 5.13
CA PHE A 174 4.16 -16.03 5.55
C PHE A 174 4.41 -16.65 6.94
N ASP A 175 3.64 -16.27 7.96
CA ASP A 175 3.74 -16.78 9.33
C ASP A 175 3.52 -18.30 9.42
N LYS A 176 2.63 -18.85 8.58
CA LYS A 176 2.37 -20.30 8.53
C LYS A 176 3.54 -21.06 7.94
N TRP A 177 4.19 -20.52 6.92
CA TRP A 177 5.31 -21.17 6.26
C TRP A 177 6.63 -20.96 7.03
N SER A 178 6.85 -19.80 7.61
CA SER A 178 8.04 -19.50 8.42
C SER A 178 8.13 -20.39 9.66
N LYS A 179 7.01 -20.77 10.27
CA LYS A 179 6.98 -21.76 11.37
C LYS A 179 7.50 -23.14 10.97
N LYS A 180 7.55 -23.47 9.68
CA LYS A 180 8.02 -24.77 9.18
C LYS A 180 9.52 -24.79 8.91
N THR A 181 10.17 -23.62 8.92
CA THR A 181 11.60 -23.47 8.65
C THR A 181 12.33 -23.17 9.96
N GLN A 182 13.36 -23.95 10.28
CA GLN A 182 14.22 -23.71 11.45
C GLN A 182 15.20 -22.55 11.23
N THR A 183 15.30 -22.07 9.99
CA THR A 183 16.27 -21.07 9.51
C THR A 183 15.85 -19.62 9.76
N LEU A 184 14.61 -19.34 10.19
CA LEU A 184 14.16 -17.96 10.35
C LEU A 184 14.53 -17.40 11.73
N VAL A 185 15.40 -16.39 11.75
CA VAL A 185 15.54 -15.49 12.90
C VAL A 185 14.35 -14.54 12.88
N LYS A 186 13.49 -14.60 13.91
CA LYS A 186 12.44 -13.60 14.07
C LYS A 186 13.03 -12.33 14.67
N LEU A 187 12.77 -11.19 14.04
CA LEU A 187 13.12 -9.91 14.66
C LEU A 187 12.02 -9.51 15.65
N ASP A 188 12.33 -9.57 16.93
CA ASP A 188 11.44 -9.10 17.98
C ASP A 188 11.78 -7.66 18.36
N TRP A 189 11.22 -6.70 17.61
CA TRP A 189 11.26 -5.29 18.01
C TRP A 189 10.31 -5.03 19.18
N THR A 190 10.83 -4.36 20.20
CA THR A 190 10.02 -3.88 21.32
C THR A 190 8.98 -2.87 20.84
N HIS A 191 7.94 -2.64 21.65
CA HIS A 191 6.92 -1.65 21.29
C HIS A 191 7.51 -0.24 21.13
N GLU A 192 8.41 0.14 22.02
CA GLU A 192 9.12 1.42 21.99
C GLU A 192 9.96 1.58 20.71
N GLN A 193 10.73 0.55 20.33
CA GLN A 193 11.46 0.54 19.06
C GLN A 193 10.54 0.73 17.86
N LYS A 194 9.40 0.03 17.82
CA LYS A 194 8.41 0.20 16.75
C LYS A 194 7.88 1.63 16.66
N VAL A 195 7.62 2.25 17.81
CA VAL A 195 7.17 3.65 17.85
C VAL A 195 8.24 4.58 17.28
N HIS A 196 9.51 4.44 17.69
CA HIS A 196 10.58 5.31 17.22
C HIS A 196 10.94 5.10 15.74
N ILE A 197 11.04 3.84 15.28
CA ILE A 197 11.28 3.50 13.86
C ILE A 197 10.15 4.06 13.01
N GLY A 198 8.90 3.80 13.40
CA GLY A 198 7.73 4.31 12.72
C GLY A 198 7.69 5.84 12.72
N SER A 199 8.12 6.49 13.80
CA SER A 199 8.21 7.94 13.88
C SER A 199 9.24 8.51 12.89
N ALA A 200 10.42 7.90 12.79
CA ALA A 200 11.48 8.37 11.89
C ALA A 200 11.05 8.28 10.42
N VAL A 201 10.39 7.20 10.02
CA VAL A 201 9.95 6.99 8.63
C VAL A 201 8.71 7.81 8.29
N MET A 202 7.71 7.82 9.18
CA MET A 202 6.46 8.54 8.88
C MET A 202 6.62 10.07 8.98
N ALA A 203 7.59 10.58 9.75
CA ALA A 203 7.93 12.00 9.73
C ALA A 203 8.42 12.45 8.34
N LEU A 204 9.31 11.66 7.71
CA LEU A 204 9.76 11.92 6.34
C LEU A 204 8.61 11.94 5.34
N LEU A 205 7.62 11.06 5.50
CA LEU A 205 6.45 11.04 4.62
C LEU A 205 5.63 12.34 4.73
N VAL A 206 5.41 12.82 5.95
CA VAL A 206 4.67 14.06 6.19
C VAL A 206 5.42 15.26 5.62
N GLU A 207 6.74 15.30 5.82
CA GLU A 207 7.61 16.38 5.31
C GLU A 207 7.75 16.39 3.79
N SER A 208 7.74 15.23 3.13
CA SER A 208 8.02 15.10 1.70
C SER A 208 6.82 15.34 0.78
N ASN A 209 5.60 15.00 1.23
CA ASN A 209 4.47 14.85 0.31
C ASN A 209 3.35 15.88 0.50
N GLY A 210 3.17 16.49 1.68
CA GLY A 210 2.07 17.45 1.93
C GLY A 210 0.64 16.88 1.85
N TRP A 211 0.49 15.59 1.52
CA TRP A 211 -0.78 14.87 1.48
C TRP A 211 -1.29 14.46 2.86
N PHE A 212 -0.37 14.28 3.81
CA PHE A 212 -0.67 13.82 5.16
C PHE A 212 -0.16 14.83 6.17
N GLU A 213 -0.82 14.87 7.31
CA GLU A 213 -0.47 15.74 8.42
C GLU A 213 -0.65 15.03 9.76
N VAL A 214 0.00 15.58 10.78
CA VAL A 214 -0.20 15.20 12.18
C VAL A 214 -0.78 16.39 12.91
N LYS A 215 -1.97 16.23 13.48
CA LYS A 215 -2.72 17.28 14.18
C LYS A 215 -2.94 16.90 15.64
N GLU A 216 -3.02 17.91 16.50
CA GLU A 216 -3.50 17.74 17.86
C GLU A 216 -5.04 17.79 17.87
N GLN A 217 -5.67 16.73 18.32
CA GLN A 217 -7.11 16.65 18.53
C GLN A 217 -7.41 16.59 20.03
N ARG A 218 -8.34 17.43 20.48
CA ARG A 218 -8.82 17.41 21.86
C ARG A 218 -10.27 16.94 21.87
N ASP A 219 -10.47 15.72 22.35
CA ASP A 219 -11.81 15.18 22.60
C ASP A 219 -12.48 15.97 23.73
N GLU A 220 -13.80 16.19 23.62
CA GLU A 220 -14.60 16.76 24.70
C GLU A 220 -14.43 15.93 25.99
N GLY A 221 -13.99 16.57 27.06
CA GLY A 221 -13.71 15.92 28.35
C GLY A 221 -12.31 15.32 28.49
N SER A 222 -11.46 15.30 27.45
CA SER A 222 -10.07 14.87 27.60
C SER A 222 -9.18 15.96 28.19
N LYS A 223 -8.40 15.58 29.21
CA LYS A 223 -7.41 16.46 29.85
C LYS A 223 -6.19 16.72 28.95
N PHE A 224 -5.83 15.75 28.10
CA PHE A 224 -4.65 15.81 27.25
C PHE A 224 -5.03 15.71 25.77
N PRO A 225 -4.43 16.53 24.89
CA PRO A 225 -4.61 16.39 23.45
C PRO A 225 -4.02 15.06 22.97
N LYS A 226 -4.62 14.49 21.93
CA LYS A 226 -4.12 13.30 21.23
C LYS A 226 -3.52 13.73 19.90
N LEU A 227 -2.43 13.09 19.51
CA LEU A 227 -1.88 13.25 18.16
C LEU A 227 -2.57 12.30 17.19
N VAL A 228 -3.06 12.86 16.10
CA VAL A 228 -3.84 12.19 15.08
C VAL A 228 -3.16 12.39 13.74
N PHE A 229 -3.11 11.32 12.95
CA PHE A 229 -2.56 11.31 11.60
C PHE A 229 -3.70 11.07 10.61
N GLY A 230 -3.71 11.84 9.54
CA GLY A 230 -4.71 11.73 8.49
C GLY A 230 -4.27 12.47 7.23
N MET A 231 -5.07 12.33 6.17
CA MET A 231 -4.91 13.16 4.98
C MET A 231 -5.28 14.62 5.26
N THR A 232 -4.63 15.54 4.54
CA THR A 232 -5.05 16.94 4.54
C THR A 232 -6.43 17.10 3.89
N GLU A 233 -7.14 18.17 4.23
CA GLU A 233 -8.47 18.43 3.66
C GLU A 233 -8.43 18.51 2.12
N SER A 234 -7.40 19.14 1.56
CA SER A 234 -7.15 19.18 0.12
C SER A 234 -6.90 17.81 -0.49
N ALA A 235 -6.18 16.93 0.23
CA ALA A 235 -5.91 15.57 -0.22
C ALA A 235 -7.17 14.70 -0.20
N LEU A 236 -8.04 14.87 0.81
CA LEU A 236 -9.34 14.21 0.86
C LEU A 236 -10.23 14.65 -0.30
N ALA A 237 -10.35 15.96 -0.54
CA ALA A 237 -11.13 16.49 -1.66
C ALA A 237 -10.62 15.99 -3.03
N LEU A 238 -9.30 15.91 -3.20
CA LEU A 238 -8.71 15.35 -4.42
C LEU A 238 -8.98 13.85 -4.56
N THR A 239 -8.95 13.10 -3.45
CA THR A 239 -9.26 11.66 -3.44
C THR A 239 -10.71 11.41 -3.90
N ASP A 240 -11.66 12.21 -3.39
CA ASP A 240 -13.06 12.14 -3.81
C ASP A 240 -13.23 12.47 -5.31
N SER A 241 -12.54 13.52 -5.80
CA SER A 241 -12.54 13.88 -7.22
C SER A 241 -11.96 12.78 -8.11
N LEU A 242 -10.90 12.11 -7.67
CA LEU A 242 -10.30 10.97 -8.38
C LEU A 242 -11.26 9.77 -8.41
N GLN A 243 -11.96 9.51 -7.31
CA GLN A 243 -12.97 8.46 -7.27
C GLN A 243 -14.09 8.72 -8.30
N HIS A 244 -14.63 9.94 -8.35
CA HIS A 244 -15.65 10.30 -9.33
C HIS A 244 -15.17 10.18 -10.78
N THR A 245 -13.92 10.56 -11.04
CA THR A 245 -13.31 10.40 -12.37
C THR A 245 -13.18 8.92 -12.75
N CYS A 246 -12.75 8.07 -11.82
CA CYS A 246 -12.64 6.63 -12.05
C CYS A 246 -14.00 5.95 -12.24
N GLU A 247 -15.07 6.44 -11.60
CA GLU A 247 -16.45 5.96 -11.80
C GLU A 247 -16.91 6.18 -13.24
N LEU A 248 -16.64 7.35 -13.82
CA LEU A 248 -17.11 7.73 -15.16
C LEU A 248 -16.29 7.11 -16.30
N GLN A 249 -15.00 6.84 -16.10
CA GLN A 249 -14.11 6.31 -17.14
C GLN A 249 -14.30 4.82 -17.44
N ARG A 250 -15.28 4.15 -16.83
CA ARG A 250 -15.48 2.69 -16.96
C ARG A 250 -16.90 2.31 -17.41
N PRO A 251 -17.39 2.83 -18.55
CA PRO A 251 -18.70 2.43 -19.06
C PRO A 251 -18.73 0.93 -19.39
N PHE A 252 -19.87 0.28 -19.14
CA PHE A 252 -20.11 -1.08 -19.58
C PHE A 252 -20.47 -1.08 -21.06
N LEU A 253 -19.53 -1.40 -21.95
CA LEU A 253 -19.80 -1.42 -23.39
C LEU A 253 -20.73 -2.59 -23.76
N ALA A 254 -21.87 -2.28 -24.37
CA ALA A 254 -22.81 -3.26 -24.90
C ALA A 254 -23.14 -2.96 -26.37
N PRO A 255 -23.65 -3.95 -27.15
CA PRO A 255 -24.05 -3.74 -28.54
C PRO A 255 -25.03 -2.57 -28.67
N MET A 256 -24.91 -1.82 -29.78
CA MET A 256 -25.82 -0.72 -30.09
C MET A 256 -27.16 -1.25 -30.59
N ILE A 257 -28.23 -0.51 -30.31
CA ILE A 257 -29.59 -0.74 -30.78
C ILE A 257 -29.76 -0.14 -32.19
N CYS A 258 -29.15 1.01 -32.44
CA CYS A 258 -29.12 1.65 -33.75
C CYS A 258 -27.78 1.45 -34.46
N GLU A 259 -27.71 1.86 -35.72
CA GLU A 259 -26.46 1.87 -36.47
C GLU A 259 -25.42 2.76 -35.77
N PRO A 260 -24.16 2.30 -35.64
CA PRO A 260 -23.08 3.10 -35.09
C PRO A 260 -22.84 4.37 -35.89
N GLN A 261 -22.36 5.41 -35.22
CA GLN A 261 -21.89 6.60 -35.92
C GLN A 261 -20.68 6.25 -36.78
N ASP A 262 -20.70 6.67 -38.05
CA ASP A 262 -19.56 6.50 -38.94
C ASP A 262 -18.32 7.16 -38.35
N PHE A 263 -17.18 6.47 -38.50
CA PHE A 263 -15.89 6.99 -38.07
C PHE A 263 -15.43 8.08 -39.04
N CYS A 264 -16.00 9.27 -38.91
CA CYS A 264 -15.45 10.47 -39.51
C CYS A 264 -14.34 10.95 -38.59
N ALA A 265 -13.08 10.76 -38.97
CA ALA A 265 -11.95 11.41 -38.31
C ALA A 265 -12.15 12.93 -38.45
N GLN A 266 -12.79 13.54 -37.45
CA GLN A 266 -12.80 14.98 -37.32
C GLN A 266 -11.36 15.39 -37.02
N MET A 267 -10.69 15.94 -38.03
CA MET A 267 -9.51 16.79 -37.85
C MET A 267 -9.89 18.05 -37.07
#